data_AF-A0A3A0E5V0-F1
#
_entry.id   AF-A0A3A0E5V0-F1
#
_cell.length_a   1.000
_cell.length_b   1.000
_cell.length_c   1.000
_cell.angle_alpha   90.00
_cell.angle_beta   90.00
_cell.angle_gamma   90.00
#
_symmetry.space_group_name_H-M   'P 1'
#
loop_
_entity.id
_entity.type
_entity.pdbx_description
1 polymer ?
#
loop_
_entity_poly.entity_id
_entity_poly.type
_entity_poly.pdbx_seq_one_letter_code
_entity_poly.pdbx_strand_id
1 'polypeptide(L)'
;MWSLGARMFVGKRLPFSRRPKMTRRPSQSLEFDAILDEHRHLRDLVRLIQLGVLHPRPTAGVVRRLLDELDVALRSHFEHEERDGYLHDAISVEPRLSCLANRLFQEHADFLAAMDALRQLGARASETGDWAEFAGAYAGFCRRFDEHETAENRLVQDAMNRDMQAED
;
A
#
# COMPACT_ATOMS: atom_id res chain seq x y z
N MET A 1 51.95 -41.52 -34.81
CA MET A 1 50.55 -41.08 -34.96
C MET A 1 49.81 -41.37 -33.66
N TRP A 2 49.39 -40.31 -32.93
CA TRP A 2 48.18 -40.18 -32.06
C TRP A 2 47.94 -41.23 -30.94
N SER A 3 47.50 -40.92 -29.71
CA SER A 3 47.24 -39.69 -28.95
C SER A 3 46.93 -40.08 -27.48
N LEU A 4 46.73 -39.06 -26.64
CA LEU A 4 46.57 -39.05 -25.18
C LEU A 4 45.42 -39.92 -24.61
N GLY A 5 45.63 -40.45 -23.39
CA GLY A 5 44.57 -40.96 -22.51
C GLY A 5 44.42 -40.07 -21.26
N ALA A 6 43.31 -39.35 -21.16
CA ALA A 6 42.99 -38.43 -20.07
C ALA A 6 42.39 -39.16 -18.85
N ARG A 7 42.79 -38.71 -17.65
CA ARG A 7 42.26 -39.11 -16.33
C ARG A 7 40.86 -38.51 -16.11
N MET A 8 39.86 -39.33 -15.78
CA MET A 8 38.59 -38.86 -15.23
C MET A 8 38.65 -38.81 -13.70
N PHE A 9 38.29 -37.66 -13.13
CA PHE A 9 38.07 -37.42 -11.70
C PHE A 9 36.62 -37.80 -11.35
N VAL A 10 36.43 -38.71 -10.40
CA VAL A 10 35.11 -39.04 -9.83
C VAL A 10 34.87 -38.13 -8.62
N GLY A 11 34.00 -37.14 -8.79
CA GLY A 11 33.55 -36.24 -7.72
C GLY A 11 32.55 -36.94 -6.79
N LYS A 12 32.86 -36.95 -5.49
CA LYS A 12 32.00 -37.45 -4.41
C LYS A 12 30.81 -36.50 -4.22
N ARG A 13 29.59 -37.03 -4.22
CA ARG A 13 28.36 -36.30 -3.83
C ARG A 13 28.33 -36.12 -2.32
N LEU A 14 28.23 -34.89 -1.84
CA LEU A 14 27.92 -34.59 -0.44
C LEU A 14 26.41 -34.68 -0.19
N PRO A 15 26.00 -35.09 1.02
CA PRO A 15 24.59 -35.29 1.36
C PRO A 15 23.85 -33.95 1.50
N PHE A 16 22.62 -33.95 0.99
CA PHE A 16 21.62 -32.90 1.09
C PHE A 16 21.36 -32.57 2.58
N SER A 17 21.90 -31.45 3.04
CA SER A 17 21.58 -30.88 4.34
C SER A 17 20.13 -30.38 4.31
N ARG A 18 19.31 -30.89 5.23
CA ARG A 18 17.93 -30.42 5.42
C ARG A 18 17.98 -28.96 5.87
N ARG A 19 17.61 -28.02 4.99
CA ARG A 19 17.43 -26.61 5.33
C ARG A 19 16.34 -26.46 6.41
N PRO A 20 16.53 -25.61 7.44
CA PRO A 20 15.46 -25.24 8.34
C PRO A 20 14.47 -24.32 7.60
N LYS A 21 13.17 -24.57 7.75
CA LYS A 21 12.11 -23.68 7.26
C LYS A 21 12.10 -22.43 8.14
N MET A 22 12.40 -21.25 7.60
CA MET A 22 12.04 -20.01 8.29
C MET A 22 10.51 -19.89 8.27
N THR A 23 9.95 -20.09 9.45
CA THR A 23 8.55 -19.81 9.74
C THR A 23 8.48 -18.31 9.96
N ARG A 24 7.67 -17.62 9.14
CA ARG A 24 7.24 -16.23 9.38
C ARG A 24 6.92 -16.12 10.87
N ARG A 25 7.54 -15.19 11.61
CA ARG A 25 7.22 -15.04 13.03
C ARG A 25 5.71 -14.78 13.11
N PRO A 26 4.97 -15.46 14.00
CA PRO A 26 3.53 -15.31 14.10
C PRO A 26 3.10 -13.83 14.20
N SER A 27 3.91 -12.99 14.87
CA SER A 27 3.67 -11.54 15.00
C SER A 27 3.68 -10.79 13.67
N GLN A 28 4.71 -10.99 12.82
CA GLN A 28 4.82 -10.32 11.52
C GLN A 28 3.73 -10.73 10.53
N SER A 29 3.19 -11.94 10.66
CA SER A 29 2.10 -12.40 9.79
C SER A 29 0.78 -11.74 10.15
N LEU A 30 0.52 -11.58 11.45
CA LEU A 30 -0.69 -10.93 11.97
C LEU A 30 -0.71 -9.43 11.70
N GLU A 31 0.45 -8.75 11.78
CA GLU A 31 0.58 -7.33 11.43
C GLU A 31 0.31 -7.10 9.93
N PHE A 32 0.83 -7.98 9.07
CA PHE A 32 0.59 -7.88 7.63
C PHE A 32 -0.89 -8.11 7.26
N ASP A 33 -1.55 -9.06 7.91
CA ASP A 33 -2.98 -9.32 7.69
C ASP A 33 -3.84 -8.14 8.15
N ALA A 34 -3.50 -7.50 9.28
CA ALA A 34 -4.18 -6.29 9.76
C ALA A 34 -4.10 -5.14 8.75
N ILE A 35 -2.91 -4.91 8.16
CA ILE A 35 -2.69 -3.87 7.15
C ILE A 35 -3.49 -4.15 5.88
N LEU A 36 -3.55 -5.41 5.43
CA LEU A 36 -4.39 -5.79 4.28
C LEU A 36 -5.88 -5.51 4.52
N ASP A 37 -6.34 -5.70 5.75
CA ASP A 37 -7.72 -5.39 6.14
C ASP A 37 -7.96 -3.87 6.23
N GLU A 38 -6.99 -3.09 6.67
CA GLU A 38 -7.03 -1.61 6.60
C GLU A 38 -7.16 -1.11 5.15
N HIS A 39 -6.29 -1.57 4.23
CA HIS A 39 -6.40 -1.22 2.80
C HIS A 39 -7.74 -1.64 2.18
N ARG A 40 -8.29 -2.79 2.61
CA ARG A 40 -9.62 -3.24 2.16
C ARG A 40 -10.70 -2.28 2.64
N HIS A 41 -10.65 -1.91 3.93
CA HIS A 41 -11.59 -0.98 4.53
C HIS A 41 -11.54 0.41 3.85
N LEU A 42 -10.34 0.94 3.60
CA LEU A 42 -10.15 2.21 2.89
C LEU A 42 -10.74 2.17 1.48
N ARG A 43 -10.46 1.11 0.71
CA ARG A 43 -11.02 0.94 -0.64
C ARG A 43 -12.54 0.86 -0.64
N ASP A 44 -13.12 0.19 0.36
CA ASP A 44 -14.57 0.12 0.50
C ASP A 44 -15.16 1.51 0.76
N LEU A 45 -14.56 2.32 1.66
CA LEU A 45 -14.99 3.70 1.92
C LEU A 45 -14.86 4.58 0.67
N VAL A 46 -13.72 4.51 -0.02
CA VAL A 46 -13.48 5.27 -1.26
C VAL A 46 -14.53 4.96 -2.31
N ARG A 47 -14.88 3.67 -2.46
CA ARG A 47 -15.91 3.21 -3.39
C ARG A 47 -17.31 3.65 -2.97
N LEU A 48 -17.64 3.58 -1.68
CA LEU A 48 -18.95 3.98 -1.18
C LEU A 48 -19.22 5.46 -1.41
N ILE A 49 -18.23 6.32 -1.19
CA ILE A 49 -18.34 7.75 -1.49
C ILE A 49 -18.51 7.95 -2.99
N GLN A 50 -17.73 7.25 -3.82
CA GLN A 50 -17.86 7.36 -5.28
C GLN A 50 -19.28 7.03 -5.75
N LEU A 51 -19.87 5.94 -5.23
CA LEU A 51 -21.25 5.57 -5.54
C LEU A 51 -22.27 6.59 -5.03
N GLY A 52 -22.05 7.16 -3.83
CA GLY A 52 -22.91 8.18 -3.26
C GLY A 52 -22.92 9.49 -4.04
N VAL A 53 -21.78 9.85 -4.63
CA VAL A 53 -21.58 11.11 -5.37
C VAL A 53 -22.04 10.99 -6.82
N LEU A 54 -21.90 9.81 -7.42
CA LEU A 54 -22.44 9.51 -8.75
C LEU A 54 -23.96 9.26 -8.74
N HIS A 55 -24.58 9.23 -7.56
CA HIS A 55 -26.03 9.11 -7.45
C HIS A 55 -26.72 10.39 -8.00
N PRO A 56 -27.84 10.29 -8.74
CA PRO A 56 -28.55 11.46 -9.30
C PRO A 56 -29.01 12.50 -8.27
N ARG A 57 -29.09 12.08 -6.99
CA ARG A 57 -29.39 12.94 -5.84
C ARG A 57 -28.48 12.52 -4.68
N PRO A 58 -27.24 13.05 -4.60
CA PRO A 58 -26.35 12.79 -3.48
C PRO A 58 -27.00 13.30 -2.20
N THR A 59 -26.98 12.50 -1.14
CA THR A 59 -27.43 12.97 0.17
C THR A 59 -26.24 13.58 0.89
N ALA A 60 -26.23 14.91 1.01
CA ALA A 60 -25.18 15.68 1.69
C ALA A 60 -24.72 15.06 3.02
N GLY A 61 -25.67 14.65 3.87
CA GLY A 61 -25.37 14.03 5.16
C GLY A 61 -24.64 12.69 5.05
N VAL A 62 -24.93 11.89 4.02
CA VAL A 62 -24.25 10.61 3.75
C VAL A 62 -22.83 10.87 3.26
N VAL A 63 -22.66 11.78 2.29
CA VAL A 63 -21.33 12.13 1.75
C VAL A 63 -20.42 12.66 2.86
N ARG A 64 -20.91 13.59 3.68
CA ARG A 64 -20.14 14.13 4.82
C ARG A 64 -19.72 13.03 5.79
N ARG A 65 -20.65 12.16 6.19
CA ARG A 65 -20.36 11.06 7.11
C ARG A 65 -19.28 10.13 6.55
N LEU A 66 -19.39 9.75 5.28
CA LEU A 66 -18.41 8.86 4.67
C LEU A 66 -17.03 9.52 4.52
N LEU A 67 -16.97 10.83 4.24
CA LEU A 67 -15.70 11.57 4.25
C LEU A 67 -15.07 11.61 5.64
N ASP A 68 -15.88 11.75 6.69
CA ASP A 68 -15.38 11.72 8.06
C ASP A 68 -14.86 10.33 8.45
N GLU A 69 -15.56 9.27 8.07
CA GLU A 69 -15.10 7.89 8.24
C GLU A 69 -13.79 7.63 7.49
N LEU A 70 -13.67 8.12 6.24
CA LEU A 70 -12.44 7.98 5.44
C LEU A 70 -11.25 8.75 6.02
N ASP A 71 -11.44 9.98 6.51
CA ASP A 71 -10.35 10.76 7.11
C ASP A 71 -9.82 10.11 8.39
N VAL A 72 -10.70 9.59 9.24
CA VAL A 72 -10.28 8.83 10.44
C VAL A 72 -9.49 7.59 10.04
N ALA A 73 -10.00 6.82 9.06
CA ALA A 73 -9.33 5.61 8.59
C ALA A 73 -7.96 5.90 7.97
N LEU A 74 -7.86 6.93 7.11
CA LEU A 74 -6.58 7.33 6.49
C LEU A 74 -5.55 7.75 7.53
N ARG A 75 -5.94 8.57 8.52
CA ARG A 75 -5.02 9.00 9.58
C ARG A 75 -4.49 7.82 10.38
N SER A 76 -5.37 6.91 10.77
CA SER A 76 -4.97 5.70 11.50
C SER A 76 -4.04 4.82 10.67
N HIS A 77 -4.34 4.66 9.39
CA HIS A 77 -3.56 3.85 8.46
C HIS A 77 -2.16 4.44 8.25
N PHE A 78 -2.07 5.73 7.90
CA PHE A 78 -0.80 6.41 7.70
C PHE A 78 0.05 6.44 8.98
N GLU A 79 -0.56 6.62 10.16
CA GLU A 79 0.16 6.54 11.44
C GLU A 79 0.75 5.13 11.67
N HIS A 80 0.00 4.07 11.35
CA HIS A 80 0.52 2.70 11.42
C HIS A 80 1.69 2.48 10.46
N GLU A 81 1.58 2.94 9.21
CA GLU A 81 2.62 2.78 8.20
C GLU A 81 3.91 3.54 8.54
N GLU A 82 3.80 4.74 9.10
CA GLU A 82 4.92 5.62 9.42
C GLU A 82 5.67 5.22 10.69
N ARG A 83 4.94 4.79 11.75
CA ARG A 83 5.56 4.64 13.08
C ARG A 83 6.26 3.29 13.26
N ASP A 84 5.60 2.21 12.86
CA ASP A 84 6.04 0.83 13.10
C ASP A 84 5.61 -0.08 11.92
N GLY A 85 5.38 0.50 10.75
CA GLY A 85 4.80 -0.19 9.59
C GLY A 85 5.81 -0.83 8.66
N TYR A 86 5.29 -1.60 7.70
CA TYR A 86 6.08 -2.34 6.72
C TYR A 86 7.01 -1.46 5.86
N LEU A 87 6.69 -0.16 5.69
CA LEU A 87 7.53 0.77 4.95
C LEU A 87 8.89 0.98 5.64
N HIS A 88 8.89 1.11 6.97
CA HIS A 88 10.12 1.24 7.75
C HIS A 88 10.97 -0.04 7.70
N ASP A 89 10.32 -1.20 7.79
CA ASP A 89 10.98 -2.51 7.66
C ASP A 89 11.57 -2.71 6.27
N ALA A 90 10.83 -2.34 5.22
CA ALA A 90 11.30 -2.43 3.84
C ALA A 90 12.55 -1.58 3.57
N ILE A 91 12.62 -0.36 4.12
CA ILE A 91 13.81 0.49 4.04
C ILE A 91 15.00 -0.14 4.77
N SER A 92 14.75 -0.74 5.94
CA SER A 92 15.78 -1.38 6.74
C SER A 92 16.42 -2.57 6.01
N VAL A 93 15.63 -3.30 5.22
CA VAL A 93 16.08 -4.42 4.39
C VAL A 93 16.73 -3.97 3.08
N GLU A 94 16.14 -2.98 2.38
CA GLU A 94 16.65 -2.45 1.12
C GLU A 94 16.70 -0.92 1.14
N PRO A 95 17.84 -0.32 1.56
CA PRO A 95 17.99 1.13 1.66
C PRO A 95 17.76 1.88 0.34
N ARG A 96 17.87 1.23 -0.82
CA ARG A 96 17.58 1.87 -2.11
C ARG A 96 16.09 2.23 -2.28
N LEU A 97 15.19 1.60 -1.52
CA LEU A 97 13.76 1.93 -1.51
C LEU A 97 13.44 3.21 -0.73
N SER A 98 14.41 3.79 0.01
CA SER A 98 14.20 5.00 0.82
C SER A 98 13.61 6.17 0.03
N CYS A 99 14.02 6.36 -1.22
CA CYS A 99 13.48 7.44 -2.05
C CYS A 99 12.00 7.24 -2.37
N LEU A 100 11.56 6.00 -2.61
CA LEU A 100 10.16 5.68 -2.86
C LEU A 100 9.35 5.81 -1.57
N ALA A 101 9.83 5.25 -0.46
CA ALA A 101 9.15 5.36 0.83
C ALA A 101 8.98 6.82 1.29
N ASN A 102 10.02 7.64 1.18
CA ASN A 102 9.93 9.07 1.51
C ASN A 102 8.92 9.82 0.65
N ARG A 103 8.76 9.42 -0.62
CA ARG A 103 7.73 9.97 -1.49
C ARG A 103 6.33 9.55 -1.02
N LEU A 104 6.13 8.29 -0.64
CA LEU A 104 4.85 7.79 -0.11
C LEU A 104 4.45 8.55 1.16
N PHE A 105 5.38 8.74 2.10
CA PHE A 105 5.14 9.54 3.31
C PHE A 105 4.74 10.99 3.00
N GLN A 106 5.29 11.59 1.95
CA GLN A 106 4.87 12.92 1.51
C GLN A 106 3.45 12.91 0.93
N GLU A 107 3.10 11.86 0.18
CA GLU A 107 1.76 11.68 -0.38
C GLU A 107 0.70 11.56 0.73
N HIS A 108 1.03 10.99 1.91
CA HIS A 108 0.11 10.93 3.06
C HIS A 108 -0.38 12.31 3.49
N ALA A 109 0.55 13.25 3.67
CA ALA A 109 0.22 14.63 4.05
C ALA A 109 -0.67 15.30 2.98
N ASP A 110 -0.40 15.04 1.70
CA ASP A 110 -1.21 15.55 0.61
C ASP A 110 -2.62 14.96 0.57
N PHE A 111 -2.79 13.67 0.93
CA PHE A 111 -4.11 13.05 1.03
C PHE A 111 -4.94 13.67 2.15
N LEU A 112 -4.33 13.91 3.32
CA LEU A 112 -5.02 14.57 4.42
C LEU A 112 -5.44 16.00 4.07
N ALA A 113 -4.57 16.75 3.38
CA ALA A 113 -4.94 18.07 2.88
C ALA A 113 -6.06 18.02 1.82
N ALA A 114 -6.05 16.99 0.95
CA ALA A 114 -7.11 16.79 -0.03
C ALA A 114 -8.45 16.42 0.64
N MET A 115 -8.44 15.68 1.74
CA MET A 115 -9.66 15.39 2.52
C MET A 115 -10.31 16.65 3.08
N ASP A 116 -9.50 17.59 3.59
CA ASP A 116 -10.02 18.88 4.06
C ASP A 116 -10.62 19.72 2.93
N ALA A 117 -9.98 19.72 1.75
CA ALA A 117 -10.52 20.39 0.57
C ALA A 117 -11.84 19.74 0.09
N LEU A 118 -11.92 18.41 0.09
CA LEU A 118 -13.15 17.68 -0.27
C LEU A 118 -14.29 17.96 0.70
N ARG A 119 -14.03 18.05 2.00
CA ARG A 119 -15.03 18.44 3.00
C ARG A 119 -15.61 19.83 2.73
N GLN A 120 -14.74 20.80 2.42
CA GLN A 120 -15.17 22.16 2.08
C GLN A 120 -16.00 22.18 0.80
N LEU A 121 -15.56 21.45 -0.23
CA LEU A 121 -16.31 21.29 -1.47
C LEU A 121 -17.67 20.63 -1.24
N GLY A 122 -17.73 19.59 -0.42
CA GLY A 122 -18.97 18.87 -0.10
C GLY A 122 -19.96 19.74 0.67
N ALA A 123 -19.47 20.56 1.60
CA ALA A 123 -20.30 21.54 2.31
C ALA A 123 -20.90 22.57 1.33
N ARG A 124 -20.07 23.17 0.46
CA ARG A 124 -20.54 24.12 -0.56
C ARG A 124 -21.54 23.48 -1.53
N ALA A 125 -21.25 22.27 -2.04
CA ALA A 125 -22.13 21.52 -2.93
C ALA A 125 -23.48 21.20 -2.27
N SER A 126 -23.49 20.99 -0.95
CA SER A 126 -24.73 20.76 -0.19
C SER A 126 -25.60 22.01 -0.09
N GLU A 127 -24.99 23.20 -0.04
CA GLU A 127 -25.69 24.49 0.01
C GLU A 127 -26.21 24.91 -1.37
N THR A 128 -25.40 24.73 -2.42
CA THR A 128 -25.73 25.17 -3.78
C THR A 128 -26.51 24.12 -4.58
N GLY A 129 -26.40 22.85 -4.20
CA GLY A 129 -26.88 21.71 -4.99
C GLY A 129 -25.98 21.34 -6.17
N ASP A 130 -24.87 22.05 -6.40
CA ASP A 130 -23.92 21.78 -7.47
C ASP A 130 -22.79 20.87 -6.99
N TRP A 131 -22.84 19.61 -7.42
CA TRP A 131 -21.88 18.57 -7.05
C TRP A 131 -20.77 18.37 -8.09
N ALA A 132 -20.77 19.11 -9.21
CA ALA A 132 -19.84 18.85 -10.31
C ALA A 132 -18.37 19.05 -9.89
N GLU A 133 -18.08 20.15 -9.19
CA GLU A 133 -16.73 20.45 -8.70
C GLU A 133 -16.26 19.41 -7.67
N PHE A 134 -17.13 19.05 -6.72
CA PHE A 134 -16.86 17.99 -5.75
C PHE A 134 -16.57 16.66 -6.44
N ALA A 135 -17.40 16.25 -7.41
CA ALA A 135 -17.25 14.99 -8.12
C ALA A 135 -15.92 14.94 -8.91
N GLY A 136 -15.54 16.05 -9.55
CA GLY A 136 -14.26 16.17 -10.25
C GLY A 136 -13.06 16.06 -9.30
N ALA A 137 -13.09 16.78 -8.18
CA ALA A 137 -12.05 16.71 -7.16
C ALA A 137 -11.94 15.30 -6.55
N TYR A 138 -13.08 14.68 -6.24
CA TYR A 138 -13.15 13.34 -5.67
C TYR A 138 -12.63 12.27 -6.63
N ALA A 139 -12.96 12.36 -7.93
CA ALA A 139 -12.38 11.46 -8.93
C ALA A 139 -10.85 11.60 -9.05
N GLY A 140 -10.33 12.82 -8.91
CA GLY A 140 -8.90 13.08 -8.84
C GLY A 140 -8.24 12.45 -7.60
N PHE A 141 -8.91 12.56 -6.45
CA PHE A 141 -8.50 11.89 -5.21
C PHE A 141 -8.44 10.37 -5.38
N CYS A 142 -9.50 9.73 -5.91
CA CYS A 142 -9.53 8.28 -6.12
C CYS A 142 -8.38 7.79 -7.01
N ARG A 143 -8.11 8.49 -8.12
CA ARG A 143 -7.01 8.10 -9.02
C ARG A 143 -5.65 8.13 -8.30
N ARG A 144 -5.40 9.19 -7.52
CA ARG A 144 -4.17 9.31 -6.74
C ARG A 144 -4.07 8.20 -5.68
N PHE A 145 -5.19 7.89 -5.02
CA PHE A 145 -5.26 6.83 -4.02
C PHE A 145 -4.91 5.46 -4.62
N ASP A 146 -5.46 5.12 -5.80
CA ASP A 146 -5.12 3.87 -6.50
C ASP A 146 -3.65 3.81 -6.93
N GLU A 147 -3.08 4.95 -7.36
CA GLU A 147 -1.65 5.06 -7.72
C GLU A 147 -0.74 4.85 -6.50
N HIS A 148 -1.13 5.42 -5.36
CA HIS A 148 -0.42 5.31 -4.08
C HIS A 148 -0.40 3.86 -3.58
N GLU A 149 -1.57 3.22 -3.48
CA GLU A 149 -1.72 1.81 -3.13
C GLU A 149 -0.88 0.89 -4.04
N THR A 150 -0.84 1.19 -5.34
CA THR A 150 -0.03 0.42 -6.30
C THR A 150 1.46 0.57 -6.01
N ALA A 151 1.92 1.76 -5.64
CA ALA A 151 3.31 2.03 -5.32
C ALA A 151 3.75 1.36 -4.01
N GLU A 152 2.89 1.35 -2.99
CA GLU A 152 3.08 0.63 -1.72
C GLU A 152 3.20 -0.88 -1.94
N ASN A 153 2.26 -1.46 -2.68
CA ASN A 153 2.28 -2.89 -2.99
C ASN A 153 3.57 -3.29 -3.72
N ARG A 154 4.06 -2.45 -4.64
CA ARG A 154 5.35 -2.69 -5.33
C ARG A 154 6.52 -2.63 -4.36
N LEU A 155 6.54 -1.63 -3.46
CA LEU A 155 7.60 -1.49 -2.47
C LEU A 155 7.69 -2.72 -1.56
N VAL A 156 6.55 -3.23 -1.08
CA VAL A 156 6.49 -4.47 -0.28
C VAL A 156 7.02 -5.66 -1.08
N GLN A 157 6.55 -5.84 -2.32
CA GLN A 157 6.98 -6.95 -3.17
C GLN A 157 8.49 -6.91 -3.45
N ASP A 158 9.04 -5.73 -3.71
CA ASP A 158 10.47 -5.55 -3.96
C ASP A 158 11.31 -5.88 -2.72
N ALA A 159 10.86 -5.46 -1.53
CA ALA A 159 11.50 -5.82 -0.27
C ALA A 159 11.47 -7.34 -0.03
N MET A 160 10.33 -8.00 -0.24
CA MET A 160 10.19 -9.45 -0.07
C MET A 160 11.02 -10.26 -1.07
N ASN A 161 11.05 -9.85 -2.34
CA ASN A 161 11.82 -10.55 -3.38
C ASN A 161 13.32 -10.50 -3.13
N ARG A 162 13.82 -9.43 -2.50
CA ARG A 162 15.23 -9.27 -2.14
C ARG A 162 15.61 -10.14 -0.94
N ASP A 163 14.74 -10.19 0.07
CA ASP A 163 14.96 -11.04 1.24
C ASP A 163 15.13 -12.51 0.83
N MET A 164 14.27 -13.00 -0.06
CA MET A 164 14.40 -14.36 -0.64
C MET A 164 15.70 -14.59 -1.43
N GLN A 165 16.26 -13.56 -2.06
CA GLN A 165 17.54 -13.66 -2.79
C GLN A 165 18.76 -13.57 -1.88
N ALA A 166 18.64 -12.92 -0.72
CA ALA A 166 19.71 -12.86 0.28
C ALA A 166 19.85 -14.17 1.06
N GLU A 167 18.82 -15.03 1.03
CA GLU A 167 18.78 -16.35 1.67
C GLU A 167 19.32 -17.52 0.80
N ASP A 168 19.70 -17.27 -0.45
CA ASP A 168 20.26 -18.27 -1.40
C ASP A 168 21.78 -18.17 -1.61
#